data_AF-A0A3E0IAV7-F1
#
_entry.id   AF-A0A3E0IAV7-F1
#
_cell.length_a   1.000
_cell.length_b   1.000
_cell.length_c   1.000
_cell.angle_alpha   90.00
_cell.angle_beta   90.00
_cell.angle_gamma   90.00
#
_symmetry.space_group_name_H-M   'P 1'
#
loop_
_entity.id
_entity.type
_entity.pdbx_description
1 polymer ?
#
loop_
_entity_poly.entity_id
_entity_poly.type
_entity_poly.pdbx_seq_one_letter_code
_entity_poly.pdbx_strand_id
1 'polypeptide(L)'
;MSREIAAPGPVRAAGALVFAQGVAALVVAVIALVRGIAGGAPGDLAYGEAGIFAVIALAFGAPGLLLWQGRRGARNGAVFLQLLVLGGVWYQFNPAESLPVDLLFTAYCLAVLVLLFRASSRAWAMGVTEEESQQPR
;
A
#
# COMPACT_ATOMS: atom_id res chain seq x y z
N MET A 1 16.80 28.60 9.51
CA MET A 1 16.86 27.43 8.59
C MET A 1 15.63 26.59 8.86
N SER A 2 14.63 26.66 7.99
CA SER A 2 13.43 25.83 8.05
C SER A 2 13.88 24.37 7.92
N ARG A 3 13.87 23.61 9.03
CA ARG A 3 14.01 22.15 8.93
C ARG A 3 12.80 21.66 8.16
N GLU A 4 12.99 21.15 6.94
CA GLU A 4 11.96 20.32 6.33
C GLU A 4 11.59 19.25 7.34
N ILE A 5 10.33 19.23 7.75
CA ILE A 5 9.83 18.24 8.71
C ILE A 5 9.96 16.89 8.03
N ALA A 6 10.96 16.12 8.46
CA ALA A 6 11.17 14.74 8.02
C ALA A 6 9.85 13.97 8.18
N ALA A 7 9.50 13.16 7.19
CA ALA A 7 8.24 12.43 7.19
C ALA A 7 8.08 11.66 8.53
N PRO A 8 6.95 11.85 9.25
CA PRO A 8 6.73 11.21 10.53
C PRO A 8 6.90 9.69 10.43
N GLY A 9 7.42 9.06 11.49
CA GLY A 9 7.59 7.60 11.57
C GLY A 9 6.37 6.79 11.08
N PRO A 10 5.12 7.15 11.46
CA PRO A 10 3.91 6.49 10.95
C PRO A 10 3.73 6.56 9.43
N VAL A 11 4.10 7.66 8.78
CA VAL A 11 4.00 7.84 7.32
C VAL A 11 5.00 6.94 6.61
N ARG A 12 6.23 6.86 7.12
CA ARG A 12 7.27 5.97 6.58
C ARG A 12 6.91 4.50 6.77
N ALA A 13 6.34 4.15 7.93
CA ALA A 13 5.85 2.80 8.20
C ALA A 13 4.69 2.42 7.27
N ALA A 14 3.71 3.31 7.07
CA ALA A 14 2.64 3.09 6.10
C ALA A 14 3.18 2.94 4.67
N GLY A 15 4.13 3.78 4.26
CA GLY A 15 4.79 3.67 2.95
C GLY A 15 5.50 2.32 2.77
N ALA A 16 6.23 1.86 3.80
CA ALA A 16 6.89 0.56 3.78
C ALA A 16 5.92 -0.62 3.65
N LEU A 17 4.77 -0.56 4.37
CA LEU A 17 3.72 -1.57 4.27
C LEU A 17 3.08 -1.59 2.87
N VAL A 18 2.73 -0.42 2.32
CA VAL A 18 2.16 -0.36 0.96
C VAL A 18 3.17 -0.84 -0.08
N PHE A 19 4.45 -0.49 0.08
CA PHE A 19 5.52 -0.98 -0.78
C PHE A 19 5.66 -2.50 -0.71
N ALA A 20 5.59 -3.08 0.50
CA ALA A 20 5.64 -4.53 0.69
C ALA A 20 4.50 -5.27 -0.05
N GLN A 21 3.30 -4.68 -0.12
CA GLN A 21 2.21 -5.24 -0.94
C GLN A 21 2.56 -5.24 -2.44
N GLY A 22 3.17 -4.16 -2.93
CA GLY A 22 3.65 -4.08 -4.31
C GLY A 22 4.73 -5.14 -4.60
N VAL A 23 5.65 -5.36 -3.67
CA VAL A 23 6.67 -6.42 -3.80
C VAL A 23 6.04 -7.81 -3.81
N ALA A 24 5.05 -8.07 -2.94
CA ALA A 24 4.34 -9.35 -2.94
C ALA A 24 3.64 -9.61 -4.29
N ALA A 25 2.96 -8.61 -4.85
CA ALA A 25 2.36 -8.70 -6.18
C ALA A 25 3.42 -8.95 -7.28
N LEU A 26 4.59 -8.31 -7.18
CA LEU A 26 5.69 -8.53 -8.12
C LEU A 26 6.21 -9.97 -8.06
N VAL A 27 6.34 -10.53 -6.86
CA VAL A 27 6.75 -11.94 -6.70
C VAL A 27 5.75 -12.88 -7.38
N VAL A 28 4.45 -12.64 -7.20
CA VAL A 28 3.41 -13.44 -7.89
C VAL A 28 3.50 -13.30 -9.41
N ALA A 29 3.73 -12.07 -9.92
CA ALA A 29 3.93 -11.85 -11.35
C ALA A 29 5.12 -12.65 -11.90
N VAL A 30 6.24 -12.67 -11.18
CA VAL A 30 7.44 -13.44 -11.57
C VAL A 30 7.16 -14.93 -11.54
N ILE A 31 6.46 -15.44 -10.52
CA ILE A 31 6.09 -16.85 -10.42
C ILE A 31 5.21 -17.25 -11.61
N ALA A 32 4.17 -16.47 -11.92
CA ALA A 32 3.28 -16.72 -13.04
C ALA A 32 4.04 -16.72 -14.38
N LEU A 33 4.95 -15.75 -14.56
CA LEU A 33 5.80 -15.65 -15.76
C LEU A 33 6.70 -16.89 -15.91
N VAL A 34 7.39 -17.31 -14.84
CA VAL A 34 8.25 -18.49 -14.85
C VAL A 34 7.44 -19.75 -15.14
N ARG A 35 6.24 -19.89 -14.55
CA ARG A 35 5.33 -21.01 -14.82
C ARG A 35 4.89 -21.07 -16.28
N GLY A 36 4.62 -19.91 -16.90
CA GLY A 36 4.29 -19.83 -18.33
C GLY A 36 5.45 -20.25 -19.22
N ILE A 37 6.66 -19.75 -18.95
CA ILE A 37 7.88 -20.07 -19.72
C ILE A 37 8.26 -21.56 -19.57
N ALA A 38 8.13 -22.11 -18.36
CA ALA A 38 8.48 -23.50 -18.08
C ALA A 38 7.44 -24.53 -18.57
N GLY A 39 6.34 -24.09 -19.19
CA GLY A 39 5.26 -24.96 -19.67
C GLY A 39 4.38 -25.55 -18.56
N GLY A 40 4.43 -24.99 -17.34
CA GLY A 40 3.65 -25.45 -16.19
C GLY A 40 2.19 -24.97 -16.17
N ALA A 41 1.78 -24.19 -17.17
CA ALA A 41 0.42 -23.71 -17.37
C ALA A 41 0.23 -23.32 -18.85
N PRO A 42 -1.03 -23.26 -19.36
CA PRO A 42 -1.30 -22.67 -20.67
C PRO A 42 -0.75 -21.24 -20.75
N GLY A 43 0.07 -20.97 -21.78
CA GLY A 43 0.81 -19.71 -21.90
C GLY A 43 -0.08 -18.47 -21.80
N ASP A 44 -1.21 -18.44 -22.50
CA ASP A 44 -2.14 -17.30 -22.50
C ASP A 44 -2.64 -16.93 -21.10
N LEU A 45 -2.92 -17.94 -20.26
CA LEU A 45 -3.37 -17.73 -18.89
C LEU A 45 -2.23 -17.23 -17.99
N ALA A 46 -1.05 -17.84 -18.12
CA ALA A 46 0.12 -17.49 -17.31
C ALA A 46 0.67 -16.08 -17.61
N TYR A 47 0.71 -15.68 -18.88
CA TYR A 47 1.13 -14.33 -19.26
C TYR A 47 0.08 -13.27 -18.88
N GLY A 48 -1.21 -13.60 -18.97
CA GLY A 48 -2.28 -12.73 -18.48
C GLY A 48 -2.20 -12.49 -16.97
N GLU A 49 -2.01 -13.56 -16.20
CA GLU A 49 -1.80 -13.49 -14.75
C GLU A 49 -0.55 -12.68 -14.40
N ALA A 50 0.58 -12.95 -15.05
CA ALA A 50 1.81 -12.18 -14.83
C ALA A 50 1.62 -10.68 -15.13
N GLY A 51 0.93 -10.37 -16.23
CA GLY A 51 0.67 -8.99 -16.65
C GLY A 51 -0.15 -8.21 -15.62
N ILE A 52 -1.26 -8.77 -15.13
CA ILE A 52 -2.11 -8.06 -14.16
C ILE A 52 -1.38 -7.88 -12.82
N PHE A 53 -0.63 -8.88 -12.35
CA PHE A 53 0.13 -8.76 -11.10
C PHE A 53 1.30 -7.78 -11.23
N ALA A 54 1.91 -7.64 -12.41
CA ALA A 54 2.90 -6.59 -12.65
C ALA A 54 2.29 -5.18 -12.57
N VAL A 55 1.08 -4.99 -13.09
CA VAL A 55 0.35 -3.71 -12.95
C VAL A 55 0.03 -3.42 -11.50
N ILE A 56 -0.46 -4.42 -10.76
CA ILE A 56 -0.72 -4.30 -9.31
C ILE A 56 0.58 -3.95 -8.58
N ALA A 57 1.69 -4.62 -8.88
CA ALA A 57 2.99 -4.32 -8.27
C ALA A 57 3.39 -2.86 -8.43
N LEU A 58 3.20 -2.27 -9.62
CA LEU A 58 3.45 -0.85 -9.86
C LEU A 58 2.46 0.06 -9.13
N ALA A 59 1.17 -0.30 -9.14
CA ALA A 59 0.11 0.47 -8.51
C ALA A 59 0.35 0.64 -7.01
N PHE A 60 0.86 -0.37 -6.31
CA PHE A 60 1.18 -0.29 -4.87
C PHE A 60 2.63 0.14 -4.61
N GLY A 61 3.58 -0.37 -5.39
CA GLY A 61 5.01 -0.10 -5.21
C GLY A 61 5.37 1.38 -5.38
N ALA A 62 4.84 2.04 -6.42
CA ALA A 62 5.12 3.45 -6.66
C ALA A 62 4.68 4.37 -5.50
N PRO A 63 3.39 4.38 -5.07
CA PRO A 63 2.97 5.24 -3.95
C PRO A 63 3.59 4.83 -2.62
N GLY A 64 3.85 3.54 -2.38
CA GLY A 64 4.56 3.09 -1.17
C GLY A 64 5.98 3.66 -1.08
N LEU A 65 6.72 3.61 -2.18
CA LEU A 65 8.07 4.18 -2.27
C LEU A 65 8.06 5.71 -2.14
N LEU A 66 7.12 6.39 -2.82
CA LEU A 66 6.97 7.85 -2.76
C LEU A 66 6.59 8.31 -1.34
N LEU A 67 5.74 7.56 -0.63
CA LEU A 67 5.41 7.80 0.77
C LEU A 67 6.63 7.61 1.67
N TRP A 68 7.41 6.56 1.44
CA TRP A 68 8.62 6.29 2.22
C TRP A 68 9.67 7.40 2.04
N GLN A 69 9.75 7.98 0.84
CA GLN A 69 10.57 9.16 0.51
C GLN A 69 9.97 10.49 1.04
N GLY A 70 8.78 10.49 1.65
CA GLY A 70 8.17 11.68 2.22
C GLY A 70 7.51 12.61 1.20
N ARG A 71 6.99 12.10 0.08
CA ARG A 71 6.23 12.93 -0.87
C ARG A 71 4.77 13.04 -0.44
N ARG A 72 4.33 14.27 -0.10
CA ARG A 72 2.98 14.58 0.42
C ARG A 72 1.84 14.11 -0.48
N GLY A 73 2.01 14.19 -1.80
CA GLY A 73 1.00 13.77 -2.78
C GLY A 73 0.69 12.27 -2.81
N ALA A 74 1.57 11.42 -2.27
CA ALA A 74 1.40 9.97 -2.33
C ALA A 74 0.37 9.43 -1.31
N ARG A 75 0.00 10.24 -0.30
CA ARG A 75 -0.96 9.85 0.74
C ARG A 75 -2.34 9.53 0.19
N ASN A 76 -2.87 10.39 -0.68
CA ASN A 76 -4.22 10.20 -1.22
C ASN A 76 -4.27 8.92 -2.05
N GLY A 77 -3.26 8.69 -2.89
CA GLY A 77 -3.14 7.45 -3.68
C GLY A 77 -3.12 6.20 -2.81
N ALA A 78 -2.30 6.19 -1.75
CA ALA A 78 -2.23 5.05 -0.83
C ALA A 78 -3.55 4.80 -0.08
N VAL A 79 -4.26 5.85 0.36
CA VAL A 79 -5.58 5.71 0.99
C VAL A 79 -6.58 5.12 -0.01
N PHE A 80 -6.63 5.62 -1.24
CA PHE A 80 -7.52 5.10 -2.28
C PHE A 80 -7.26 3.62 -2.57
N LEU A 81 -5.99 3.23 -2.73
CA LEU A 81 -5.60 1.83 -2.95
C LEU A 81 -6.02 0.95 -1.78
N GLN A 82 -5.82 1.41 -0.54
CA GLN A 82 -6.17 0.62 0.63
C GLN A 82 -7.68 0.41 0.76
N LEU A 83 -8.49 1.42 0.42
CA LEU A 83 -9.94 1.31 0.36
C LEU A 83 -10.40 0.38 -0.76
N LEU A 84 -9.72 0.39 -1.91
CA LEU A 84 -10.02 -0.51 -3.01
C LEU A 84 -9.73 -1.97 -2.62
N VAL A 85 -8.59 -2.24 -1.97
CA VAL A 85 -8.28 -3.59 -1.45
C VAL A 85 -9.32 -4.02 -0.43
N LEU A 86 -9.68 -3.13 0.52
CA LEU A 86 -10.68 -3.44 1.54
C LEU A 86 -12.05 -3.78 0.92
N GLY A 87 -12.48 -3.01 -0.08
CA GLY A 87 -13.70 -3.30 -0.84
C GLY A 87 -13.62 -4.62 -1.60
N GLY A 88 -12.47 -4.94 -2.20
CA GLY A 88 -12.23 -6.19 -2.90
C GLY A 88 -12.28 -7.42 -1.98
N VAL A 89 -11.62 -7.33 -0.82
CA VAL A 89 -11.65 -8.39 0.21
C VAL A 89 -13.06 -8.60 0.73
N TRP A 90 -13.81 -7.52 0.96
CA TRP A 90 -15.20 -7.61 1.39
C TRP A 90 -16.10 -8.27 0.33
N TYR A 91 -15.93 -7.92 -0.95
CA TYR A 91 -16.72 -8.49 -2.03
C TYR A 91 -16.49 -10.01 -2.20
N GLN A 92 -15.25 -10.45 -2.03
CA GLN A 92 -14.85 -11.85 -2.16
C GLN A 92 -14.97 -12.63 -0.83
N PHE A 93 -15.49 -12.01 0.23
CA PHE A 93 -15.44 -12.57 1.57
C PHE A 93 -16.19 -13.91 1.62
N ASN A 94 -15.45 -14.99 1.85
CA ASN A 94 -16.00 -16.33 1.94
C ASN A 94 -15.57 -17.02 3.25
N PRO A 95 -16.46 -17.13 4.24
CA PRO A 95 -16.14 -17.72 5.54
C PRO A 95 -15.68 -19.19 5.46
N ALA A 96 -16.09 -19.92 4.43
CA ALA A 96 -15.86 -21.35 4.32
C ALA A 96 -14.44 -21.71 3.82
N GLU A 97 -13.80 -20.84 3.02
CA GLU A 97 -12.55 -21.19 2.33
C GLU A 97 -11.36 -20.35 2.78
N SER A 98 -11.57 -19.08 3.13
CA SER A 98 -10.48 -18.09 3.21
C SER A 98 -10.52 -17.18 4.43
N LEU A 99 -11.34 -17.50 5.44
CA LEU A 99 -11.51 -16.66 6.64
C LEU A 99 -10.20 -16.12 7.25
N PRO A 100 -9.13 -16.90 7.47
CA PRO A 100 -7.90 -16.37 8.05
C PRO A 100 -7.14 -15.42 7.09
N VAL A 101 -7.19 -15.68 5.78
CA VAL A 101 -6.53 -14.86 4.76
C VAL A 101 -7.24 -13.51 4.60
N ASP A 102 -8.57 -13.55 4.51
CA ASP A 102 -9.41 -12.37 4.35
C ASP A 102 -9.31 -11.46 5.59
N LEU A 103 -9.27 -12.06 6.78
CA LEU A 103 -9.08 -11.33 8.02
C LEU A 103 -7.68 -10.68 8.09
N LEU A 104 -6.63 -11.40 7.69
CA LEU A 104 -5.26 -10.88 7.68
C LEU A 104 -5.13 -9.68 6.72
N PHE A 105 -5.68 -9.79 5.51
CA PHE A 105 -5.70 -8.69 4.54
C PHE A 105 -6.50 -7.50 5.06
N THR A 106 -7.68 -7.74 5.64
CA THR A 106 -8.51 -6.68 6.24
C THR A 106 -7.75 -5.96 7.36
N ALA A 107 -7.14 -6.71 8.29
CA ALA A 107 -6.36 -6.15 9.38
C ALA A 107 -5.15 -5.34 8.87
N TYR A 108 -4.47 -5.86 7.83
CA TYR A 108 -3.37 -5.16 7.17
C TYR A 108 -3.83 -3.80 6.59
N CYS A 109 -4.97 -3.80 5.90
CA CYS A 109 -5.55 -2.58 5.34
C CYS A 109 -5.85 -1.54 6.42
N LEU A 110 -6.48 -1.97 7.50
CA LEU A 110 -6.83 -1.09 8.61
C LEU A 110 -5.57 -0.54 9.29
N ALA A 111 -4.53 -1.34 9.48
CA ALA A 111 -3.28 -0.88 10.05
C ALA A 111 -2.64 0.26 9.24
N VAL A 112 -2.58 0.12 7.91
CA VAL A 112 -2.07 1.17 7.02
C VAL A 112 -2.92 2.44 7.11
N LEU A 113 -4.25 2.31 7.05
CA LEU A 113 -5.16 3.45 7.18
C LEU A 113 -4.96 4.18 8.52
N VAL A 114 -4.93 3.45 9.64
CA VAL A 114 -4.72 4.02 10.97
C VAL A 114 -3.41 4.81 11.04
N LEU A 115 -2.32 4.28 10.47
CA LEU A 115 -1.05 5.00 10.40
C LEU A 115 -1.15 6.30 9.57
N LEU A 116 -1.85 6.27 8.44
CA LEU A 116 -2.05 7.43 7.56
C LEU A 116 -3.04 8.47 8.14
N PHE A 117 -3.88 8.07 9.10
CA PHE A 117 -4.85 8.95 9.78
C PHE A 117 -4.40 9.43 11.17
N ARG A 118 -3.27 8.97 11.71
CA ARG A 118 -2.70 9.52 12.96
C ARG A 118 -2.53 11.04 12.88
N ALA A 119 -2.68 11.70 14.03
CA ALA A 119 -2.60 13.16 14.14
C ALA A 119 -1.31 13.73 13.55
N SER A 120 -0.17 13.07 13.77
CA SER A 120 1.13 13.45 13.19
C SER A 120 1.15 13.36 11.66
N SER A 121 0.55 12.32 11.08
CA SER A 121 0.42 12.15 9.62
C SER A 121 -0.48 13.24 9.01
N ARG A 122 -1.55 13.62 9.71
CA ARG A 122 -2.46 14.71 9.30
C ARG A 122 -1.77 16.07 9.39
N ALA A 123 -1.07 16.36 10.49
CA ALA A 123 -0.33 17.62 10.66
C ALA A 123 0.75 17.81 9.57
N TRP A 124 1.48 16.73 9.26
CA TRP A 124 2.45 16.72 8.16
C TRP A 124 1.81 16.95 6.78
N ALA A 125 0.65 16.35 6.53
CA ALA A 125 -0.07 16.54 5.27
C ALA A 125 -0.58 17.99 5.12
N MET A 126 -0.98 18.63 6.22
CA MET A 126 -1.41 20.03 6.27
C MET A 126 -0.25 21.03 6.22
N GLY A 127 1.00 20.58 6.31
CA GLY A 127 2.18 21.45 6.30
C GLY A 127 2.36 22.27 7.58
N VAL A 128 1.71 21.88 8.69
CA VAL A 128 1.84 22.56 9.99
C VAL A 128 3.27 22.39 10.50
N THR A 129 4.03 23.48 10.57
CA THR A 129 5.34 23.57 11.21
C THR A 129 5.20 23.63 12.74
N GLU A 130 6.15 23.06 13.48
CA GLU A 130 6.15 22.96 14.96
C GLU A 130 5.87 24.31 15.67
N GLU A 131 6.14 25.44 15.02
CA GLU A 131 5.90 26.80 15.53
C GLU A 131 4.43 27.12 15.83
N GLU A 132 3.46 26.54 15.09
CA GLU A 132 2.03 26.84 15.27
C GLU A 132 1.39 25.99 16.39
N SER A 133 1.94 24.82 16.69
CA SER A 133 1.49 23.97 17.80
C SER A 133 1.91 24.48 19.19
N GLN A 134 2.91 25.36 19.26
CA GLN A 134 3.42 25.91 20.50
C GLN A 134 2.74 27.25 20.88
N GLN A 135 1.91 27.84 20.02
CA GLN A 135 1.17 29.06 20.35
C GLN A 135 -0.08 28.73 21.17
N PRO A 136 -0.13 29.07 22.48
CA PRO A 136 -1.37 29.02 23.23
C PRO A 136 -2.32 30.09 22.66
N ARG A 137 -3.52 29.66 22.25
CA ARG A 137 -4.65 30.57 22.01
C ARG A 137 -5.24 31.05 23.33
#